data_AF-A0A3C0T4Y5-F1
#
_entry.id   AF-A0A3C0T4Y5-F1
#
_cell.length_a   1.000
_cell.length_b   1.000
_cell.length_c   1.000
_cell.angle_alpha   90.00
_cell.angle_beta   90.00
_cell.angle_gamma   90.00
#
_symmetry.space_group_name_H-M   'P 1'
#
loop_
_entity.id
_entity.type
_entity.pdbx_description
1 polymer ?
#
loop_
_entity_poly.entity_id
_entity_poly.type
_entity_poly.pdbx_seq_one_letter_code
_entity_poly.pdbx_strand_id
1 'polypeptide(L)'
;MLTHHRKLDRWLQPGGHADGQSDVLAVAMREAEEESGLWEIEPVSDSLFDIDIHLIPARGNEAEHFHYDCRFLLRSVGSDQYTVSEESDDLAWILLSDMASYTSEVSITRMVDKVRSYLTYL
;
A
#
# COMPACT_ATOMS: atom_id res chain seq x y z
N MET A 1 -6.85 -2.68 -3.53
CA MET A 1 -7.48 -1.79 -2.55
C MET A 1 -6.60 -0.57 -2.34
N LEU A 2 -7.16 0.60 -2.09
CA LEU A 2 -6.46 1.79 -1.58
C LEU A 2 -7.17 2.33 -0.34
N THR A 3 -6.43 3.04 0.52
CA THR A 3 -6.93 3.87 1.62
C THR A 3 -6.93 5.34 1.21
N HIS A 4 -7.99 6.07 1.57
CA HIS A 4 -8.00 7.52 1.55
C HIS A 4 -7.38 8.04 2.85
N HIS A 5 -6.08 8.31 2.82
CA HIS A 5 -5.29 8.58 4.01
C HIS A 5 -5.62 9.94 4.63
N ARG A 6 -6.15 9.95 5.86
CA ARG A 6 -6.75 11.13 6.51
C ARG A 6 -5.81 12.33 6.61
N LYS A 7 -4.54 12.10 6.98
CA LYS A 7 -3.58 13.23 7.17
C LYS A 7 -3.07 13.81 5.85
N LEU A 8 -3.13 13.03 4.77
CA LEU A 8 -2.55 13.40 3.47
C LEU A 8 -3.62 13.78 2.45
N ASP A 9 -4.88 13.44 2.70
CA ASP A 9 -6.02 13.65 1.80
C ASP A 9 -5.74 13.06 0.40
N ARG A 10 -5.23 11.82 0.39
CA ARG A 10 -4.73 11.13 -0.81
C ARG A 10 -5.08 9.65 -0.76
N TRP A 11 -5.40 9.09 -1.92
CA TRP A 11 -5.58 7.65 -2.11
C TRP A 11 -4.22 6.96 -2.28
N LEU A 12 -3.87 6.09 -1.34
CA LEU A 12 -2.60 5.38 -1.24
C LEU A 12 -2.81 3.90 -0.91
N GLN A 13 -1.79 3.06 -1.10
CA GLN A 13 -1.81 1.70 -0.58
C GLN A 13 -1.71 1.73 0.97
N PRO A 14 -2.26 0.72 1.68
CA PRO A 14 -1.92 0.49 3.08
C PRO A 14 -0.41 0.29 3.26
N GLY A 15 0.14 0.71 4.39
CA GLY A 15 1.55 0.54 4.70
C GLY A 15 2.03 1.47 5.81
N GLY A 16 3.06 1.00 6.52
CA GLY A 16 3.64 1.70 7.66
C GLY A 16 5.11 1.38 7.85
N HIS A 17 5.66 1.85 8.97
CA HIS A 17 7.07 1.68 9.29
C HIS A 17 7.40 0.24 9.72
N ALA A 18 8.62 -0.17 9.43
CA ALA A 18 9.12 -1.47 9.86
C ALA A 18 9.51 -1.50 11.35
N ASP A 19 9.84 -0.36 11.95
CA ASP A 19 10.15 -0.22 13.38
C ASP A 19 11.12 -1.27 13.95
N GLY A 20 12.15 -1.60 13.15
CA GLY A 20 13.19 -2.57 13.50
C GLY A 20 12.90 -4.02 13.09
N GLN A 21 11.72 -4.30 12.54
CA GLN A 21 11.42 -5.58 11.88
C GLN A 21 12.16 -5.68 10.54
N SER A 22 13.00 -6.70 10.38
CA SER A 22 13.76 -6.94 9.15
C SER A 22 12.96 -7.66 8.07
N ASP A 23 11.92 -8.40 8.46
CA ASP A 23 11.00 -9.03 7.51
C ASP A 23 9.97 -8.01 7.01
N VAL A 24 10.32 -7.32 5.93
CA VAL A 24 9.48 -6.26 5.35
C VAL A 24 8.20 -6.79 4.70
N LEU A 25 8.14 -8.09 4.34
CA LEU A 25 6.90 -8.69 3.85
C LEU A 25 5.92 -8.89 5.02
N ALA A 26 6.41 -9.39 6.16
CA ALA A 26 5.60 -9.51 7.35
C ALA A 26 5.08 -8.14 7.84
N VAL A 27 5.88 -7.08 7.72
CA VAL A 27 5.43 -5.69 7.96
C VAL A 27 4.29 -5.30 7.02
N ALA A 28 4.48 -5.48 5.71
CA ALA A 28 3.46 -5.11 4.72
C ALA A 28 2.14 -5.86 4.93
N MET A 29 2.19 -7.15 5.29
CA MET A 29 1.00 -7.92 5.64
C MET A 29 0.33 -7.36 6.90
N ARG A 30 1.07 -7.16 7.99
CA ARG A 30 0.52 -6.63 9.26
C ARG A 30 -0.18 -5.28 9.03
N GLU A 31 0.47 -4.35 8.34
CA GLU A 31 -0.10 -3.02 8.06
C GLU A 31 -1.36 -3.13 7.19
N ALA A 32 -1.36 -4.03 6.19
CA ALA A 32 -2.55 -4.28 5.39
C ALA A 32 -3.71 -4.83 6.24
N GLU A 33 -3.46 -5.73 7.19
CA GLU A 33 -4.48 -6.22 8.14
C GLU A 33 -4.97 -5.10 9.07
N GLU A 34 -4.06 -4.35 9.69
CA GLU A 34 -4.36 -3.31 10.67
C GLU A 34 -5.15 -2.14 10.06
N GLU A 35 -4.76 -1.68 8.87
CA GLU A 35 -5.40 -0.53 8.22
C GLU A 35 -6.71 -0.86 7.50
N SER A 36 -6.91 -2.13 7.11
CA SER A 36 -8.09 -2.54 6.34
C SER A 36 -9.06 -3.48 7.06
N GLY A 37 -8.63 -4.10 8.15
CA GLY A 37 -9.41 -5.13 8.85
C GLY A 37 -9.63 -6.43 8.05
N LEU A 38 -8.91 -6.65 6.96
CA LEU A 38 -8.91 -7.91 6.22
C LEU A 38 -8.01 -8.92 6.94
N TRP A 39 -8.54 -10.10 7.27
CA TRP A 39 -7.81 -11.12 8.06
C TRP A 39 -7.27 -12.28 7.22
N GLU A 40 -7.76 -12.45 6.01
CA GLU A 40 -7.40 -13.55 5.11
C GLU A 40 -6.71 -12.97 3.89
N ILE A 41 -5.51 -12.40 4.12
CA ILE A 41 -4.64 -11.88 3.07
C ILE A 41 -3.39 -12.74 2.95
N GLU A 42 -2.93 -12.95 1.72
CA GLU A 42 -1.68 -13.66 1.46
C GLU A 42 -0.88 -12.98 0.35
N PRO A 43 0.46 -13.09 0.36
CA PRO A 43 1.28 -12.61 -0.73
C PRO A 43 0.99 -13.41 -2.01
N VAL A 44 0.89 -12.69 -3.13
CA VAL A 44 0.89 -13.32 -4.47
C VAL A 44 2.26 -13.97 -4.74
N SER A 45 3.32 -13.37 -4.20
CA SER A 45 4.70 -13.85 -4.21
C SER A 45 5.47 -13.25 -3.05
N ASP A 46 6.44 -13.99 -2.51
CA ASP A 46 7.35 -13.49 -1.47
C ASP A 46 8.39 -12.48 -2.00
N SER A 47 8.42 -12.26 -3.31
CA SER A 47 9.34 -11.31 -3.94
C SER A 47 8.83 -9.87 -3.86
N LEU A 48 9.76 -8.93 -3.68
CA LEU A 48 9.47 -7.51 -3.84
C LEU A 48 8.86 -7.24 -5.22
N PHE A 49 7.72 -6.56 -5.23
CA PHE A 49 7.05 -6.16 -6.46
C PHE A 49 7.60 -4.83 -6.97
N ASP A 50 7.88 -3.91 -6.05
CA ASP A 50 8.37 -2.57 -6.35
C ASP A 50 9.11 -1.97 -5.15
N ILE A 51 9.95 -0.96 -5.43
CA ILE A 51 10.52 -0.09 -4.41
C ILE A 51 10.23 1.36 -4.83
N ASP A 52 9.69 2.16 -3.92
CA ASP A 52 9.62 3.62 -4.03
C ASP A 52 10.61 4.27 -3.09
N ILE A 53 11.34 5.25 -3.60
CA ILE A 53 12.27 6.01 -2.79
C ILE A 53 11.84 7.46 -2.89
N HIS A 54 11.44 8.04 -1.77
CA HIS A 54 11.02 9.43 -1.72
C HIS A 54 11.56 10.12 -0.47
N LEU A 55 11.73 11.43 -0.60
CA LEU A 55 12.25 12.28 0.47
C LEU A 55 11.12 12.61 1.45
N ILE A 56 11.36 12.38 2.74
CA ILE A 56 10.52 12.88 3.82
C ILE A 56 11.15 14.15 4.38
N PRO A 57 10.45 15.30 4.31
CA PRO A 57 10.94 16.54 4.89
C PRO A 57 11.15 16.41 6.40
N ALA A 58 12.10 17.16 6.94
CA ALA A 58 12.33 17.22 8.38
C ALA A 58 11.06 17.62 9.13
N ARG A 59 10.75 16.90 10.23
CA ARG A 59 9.57 17.14 11.06
C ARG A 59 9.88 16.89 12.52
N GLY A 60 9.66 17.91 13.36
CA GLY A 60 9.95 17.82 14.79
C GLY A 60 11.42 17.53 15.05
N ASN A 61 11.72 16.39 15.66
CA ASN A 61 13.09 15.95 15.96
C ASN A 61 13.68 15.01 14.89
N GLU A 62 12.92 14.70 13.85
CA GLU A 62 13.39 13.87 12.74
C GLU A 62 13.96 14.75 11.64
N ALA A 63 15.23 14.51 11.30
CA ALA A 63 15.88 15.16 10.17
C ALA A 63 15.26 14.68 8.85
N GLU A 64 15.46 15.45 7.79
CA GLU A 64 15.11 15.01 6.44
C GLU A 64 15.82 13.70 6.12
N HIS A 65 15.08 12.74 5.56
CA HIS A 65 15.59 11.42 5.24
C HIS A 65 14.80 10.79 4.10
N PHE A 66 15.31 9.69 3.55
CA PHE A 66 14.59 8.93 2.53
C PHE A 66 13.78 7.81 3.17
N HIS A 67 12.54 7.69 2.71
CA HIS A 67 11.79 6.45 2.85
C HIS A 67 12.11 5.52 1.68
N TYR A 68 12.21 4.23 1.99
CA TYR A 68 12.36 3.14 1.05
C TYR A 68 11.15 2.24 1.19
N ASP A 69 10.11 2.50 0.41
CA ASP A 69 8.88 1.72 0.46
C ASP A 69 9.09 0.38 -0.26
N CYS A 70 9.26 -0.68 0.51
CA CYS A 70 9.27 -2.06 0.01
C CYS A 70 7.82 -2.52 -0.24
N ARG A 71 7.45 -2.72 -1.51
CA ARG A 71 6.05 -2.97 -1.90
C ARG A 71 5.85 -4.39 -2.39
N PHE A 72 4.72 -4.97 -2.00
CA PHE A 72 4.33 -6.34 -2.30
C PHE A 72 2.94 -6.39 -2.92
N LEU A 73 2.68 -7.44 -3.71
CA LEU A 73 1.32 -7.77 -4.14
C LEU A 73 0.70 -8.73 -3.14
N LEU A 74 -0.39 -8.28 -2.52
CA LEU A 74 -1.20 -9.09 -1.62
C LEU A 74 -2.55 -9.38 -2.29
N ARG A 75 -3.14 -10.52 -1.97
CA ARG A 75 -4.51 -10.87 -2.36
C ARG A 75 -5.33 -11.23 -1.13
N SER A 76 -6.59 -10.77 -1.13
CA SER A 76 -7.62 -11.30 -0.24
C SER A 76 -8.01 -12.70 -0.74
N VAL A 77 -8.06 -13.68 0.15
CA VAL A 77 -8.52 -15.05 -0.13
C VAL A 77 -9.78 -15.43 0.64
N GLY A 78 -10.22 -14.57 1.56
CA GLY A 78 -11.43 -14.75 2.34
C GLY A 78 -12.50 -13.73 1.99
N SER A 79 -13.01 -13.04 3.01
CA SER A 79 -13.98 -11.96 2.85
C SER A 79 -13.32 -10.68 2.33
N ASP A 80 -13.94 -10.05 1.33
CA ASP A 80 -13.52 -8.72 0.84
C ASP A 80 -14.06 -7.55 1.68
N GLN A 81 -14.77 -7.84 2.78
CA GLN A 81 -15.26 -6.81 3.70
C GLN A 81 -14.11 -6.19 4.49
N TYR A 82 -13.90 -4.90 4.28
CA TYR A 82 -12.91 -4.10 4.99
C TYR A 82 -13.56 -3.21 6.05
N THR A 83 -12.74 -2.69 6.95
CA THR A 83 -13.09 -1.69 7.96
C THR A 83 -12.22 -0.45 7.75
N VAL A 84 -12.82 0.73 7.84
CA VAL A 84 -12.10 2.01 7.80
C VAL A 84 -11.44 2.27 9.15
N SER A 85 -10.11 2.34 9.17
CA SER A 85 -9.33 2.67 10.36
C SER A 85 -9.38 4.16 10.72
N GLU A 86 -8.95 4.53 11.92
CA GLU A 86 -8.85 5.94 12.34
C GLU A 86 -7.89 6.76 11.46
N GLU A 87 -6.91 6.10 10.83
CA GLU A 87 -5.92 6.70 9.93
C GLU A 87 -6.49 7.04 8.55
N SER A 88 -7.69 6.54 8.24
CA SER A 88 -8.32 6.61 6.94
C SER A 88 -9.64 7.40 7.01
N ASP A 89 -9.93 8.17 5.97
CA ASP A 89 -11.27 8.72 5.75
C ASP A 89 -12.16 7.71 4.98
N ASP A 90 -11.57 6.84 4.17
CA ASP A 90 -12.26 5.78 3.42
C ASP A 90 -11.29 4.67 2.98
N LEU A 91 -11.82 3.51 2.57
CA LEU A 91 -11.11 2.46 1.85
C LEU A 91 -11.93 2.03 0.64
N ALA A 92 -11.25 1.59 -0.42
CA ALA A 92 -11.94 1.12 -1.63
C ALA A 92 -11.20 0.01 -2.36
N TRP A 93 -11.97 -1.01 -2.78
CA TRP A 93 -11.59 -1.91 -3.85
C TRP A 93 -11.82 -1.21 -5.20
N ILE A 94 -10.74 -0.66 -5.76
CA ILE A 94 -10.78 0.11 -7.02
C ILE A 94 -10.38 -0.80 -8.18
N LEU A 95 -11.20 -0.83 -9.23
CA LEU A 95 -10.84 -1.47 -10.48
C LEU A 95 -9.61 -0.78 -11.09
N LEU A 96 -8.67 -1.56 -11.64
CA LEU A 96 -7.46 -1.00 -12.26
C LEU A 96 -7.78 -0.05 -13.43
N SER A 97 -8.93 -0.19 -14.08
CA SER A 97 -9.41 0.74 -15.12
C SER A 97 -9.83 2.11 -14.57
N ASP A 98 -10.24 2.16 -13.30
CA ASP A 98 -10.91 3.31 -12.69
C ASP A 98 -9.95 4.13 -11.81
N MET A 99 -8.70 3.65 -11.66
CA MET A 99 -7.70 4.26 -10.76
C MET A 99 -7.48 5.76 -11.01
N ALA A 100 -7.55 6.20 -12.27
CA ALA A 100 -7.36 7.60 -12.64
C ALA A 100 -8.42 8.55 -12.04
N SER A 101 -9.57 8.02 -11.61
CA SER A 101 -10.62 8.78 -10.91
C SER A 101 -10.29 9.03 -9.44
N TYR A 102 -9.33 8.28 -8.87
CA TYR A 102 -8.98 8.32 -7.44
C TYR A 102 -7.64 9.01 -7.20
N THR A 103 -6.66 8.80 -8.09
CA THR A 103 -5.31 9.34 -7.90
C THR A 103 -4.57 9.49 -9.22
N SER A 104 -3.74 10.53 -9.28
CA SER A 104 -2.78 10.78 -10.37
C SER A 104 -1.33 10.58 -9.92
N GLU A 105 -1.12 10.08 -8.70
CA GLU A 105 0.20 9.86 -8.11
C GLU A 105 1.01 8.86 -8.92
N VAL A 106 2.17 9.30 -9.43
CA VAL A 106 3.07 8.46 -10.25
C VAL A 106 3.46 7.19 -9.50
N SER A 107 3.62 7.30 -8.18
CA SER A 107 3.94 6.18 -7.30
C SER A 107 2.86 5.08 -7.34
N ILE A 108 1.58 5.44 -7.52
CA ILE A 108 0.47 4.49 -7.66
C ILE A 108 0.30 4.05 -9.11
N THR A 109 0.29 4.97 -10.07
CA THR A 109 0.02 4.65 -11.48
C THR A 109 1.07 3.69 -12.06
N ARG A 110 2.35 3.80 -11.66
CA ARG A 110 3.37 2.82 -12.05
C ARG A 110 3.10 1.42 -11.51
N MET A 111 2.51 1.30 -10.31
CA MET A 111 2.12 -0.01 -9.77
C MET A 111 0.99 -0.61 -10.59
N VAL A 112 0.01 0.19 -11.02
CA VAL A 112 -1.06 -0.28 -11.92
C VAL A 112 -0.49 -0.84 -13.21
N ASP A 113 0.45 -0.14 -13.84
CA ASP A 113 1.06 -0.59 -15.10
C ASP A 113 1.90 -1.87 -14.90
N LYS A 114 2.64 -1.96 -13.79
CA LYS A 114 3.35 -3.19 -13.42
C LYS A 114 2.39 -4.35 -13.18
N VAL A 115 1.27 -4.14 -12.48
CA VAL A 115 0.28 -5.19 -12.19
C VAL A 115 -0.33 -5.69 -13.49
N ARG A 116 -0.73 -4.81 -14.40
CA ARG A 116 -1.25 -5.19 -15.73
C ARG A 116 -0.25 -6.07 -16.49
N SER A 117 1.03 -5.70 -16.43
CA SER A 117 2.10 -6.48 -17.05
C SER A 117 2.22 -7.86 -16.40
N TYR A 118 2.19 -7.93 -15.06
CA TYR A 118 2.30 -9.16 -14.29
C TYR A 118 1.12 -10.12 -14.55
N LEU A 119 -0.12 -9.62 -14.53
CA LEU A 119 -1.33 -10.40 -14.78
C LEU A 119 -1.45 -10.91 -16.22
N THR A 120 -0.76 -10.29 -17.19
CA THR A 120 -0.75 -10.78 -18.57
C THR A 120 0.03 -12.10 -18.71
N TYR A 121 0.91 -12.42 -17.76
CA TYR A 121 1.74 -13.63 -17.76
C TYR A 121 1.29 -14.69 -16.75
N LEU A 122 0.12 -14.50 -16.12
CA LEU A 122 -0.58 -15.51 -15.30
C LEU A 122 -1.72 -16.14 -16.11
#